data_AF-A0A7I4CR36-F1
#
_entry.id   AF-A0A7I4CR36-F1
#
_cell.length_a   1.000
_cell.length_b   1.000
_cell.length_c   1.000
_cell.angle_alpha   90.00
_cell.angle_beta   90.00
_cell.angle_gamma   90.00
#
_symmetry.space_group_name_H-M   'P 1'
#
loop_
_entity.id
_entity.type
_entity.pdbx_description
1 polymer ?
#
loop_
_entity_poly.entity_id
_entity_poly.type
_entity_poly.pdbx_seq_one_letter_code
_entity_poly.pdbx_strand_id
1 'polypeptide(L)'
;MEDPANEVEGVVRLLVDKPTLLRQAETLKKYFTNDVEFYHLYLNTNCGLRALIAIYQLGQLFLNYSGVDFHNIVYDEVRNSLAVRMTVYIRPWLLLWRTINLELFALLELEDVIVKGQTVKKVKVQRDYFQRDPLVQFIPVIGQIYNSNTLRLIIGNTQALLFQIFQWVITLLLPPKLWHRWFGLYSFDVAFHGE
;
A
#
# COMPACT_ATOMS: atom_id res chain seq x y z
N MET A 1 6.61 0.03 14.88
CA MET A 1 8.03 0.38 14.78
C MET A 1 8.43 0.93 16.12
N GLU A 2 9.40 0.29 16.75
CA GLU A 2 10.08 0.81 17.94
C GLU A 2 11.12 1.85 17.50
N ASP A 3 11.79 1.60 16.38
CA ASP A 3 12.75 2.49 15.74
C ASP A 3 12.38 2.71 14.26
N PRO A 4 11.58 3.74 13.94
CA PRO A 4 11.11 3.97 12.58
C PRO A 4 12.23 4.19 11.55
N ALA A 5 13.33 4.85 11.95
CA ALA A 5 14.42 5.17 11.03
C ALA A 5 15.12 3.90 10.53
N ASN A 6 15.30 2.91 11.41
CA ASN A 6 15.97 1.66 11.09
C ASN A 6 15.03 0.55 10.59
N GLU A 7 13.74 0.58 10.96
CA GLU A 7 12.78 -0.47 10.59
C GLU A 7 12.06 -0.23 9.26
N VAL A 8 11.85 1.02 8.85
CA VAL A 8 10.95 1.34 7.73
C VAL A 8 11.39 0.73 6.41
N GLU A 9 12.69 0.60 6.16
CA GLU A 9 13.21 -0.06 4.96
C GLU A 9 12.68 -1.49 4.88
N GLY A 10 12.75 -2.23 6.00
CA GLY A 10 12.20 -3.58 6.11
C GLY A 10 10.70 -3.61 5.87
N VAL A 11 9.95 -2.65 6.43
CA VAL A 11 8.50 -2.52 6.22
C VAL A 11 8.18 -2.35 4.74
N VAL A 12 8.83 -1.40 4.07
CA VAL A 12 8.59 -1.13 2.65
C VAL A 12 8.98 -2.33 1.80
N ARG A 13 10.13 -2.97 2.04
CA ARG A 13 10.54 -4.20 1.34
C ARG A 13 9.52 -5.32 1.51
N LEU A 14 8.93 -5.49 2.70
CA LEU A 14 7.85 -6.47 2.90
C LEU A 14 6.60 -6.19 2.04
N LEU A 15 6.33 -4.92 1.73
CA LEU A 15 5.18 -4.50 0.91
C LEU A 15 5.42 -4.57 -0.60
N VAL A 16 6.65 -4.33 -1.06
CA VAL A 16 6.94 -4.15 -2.49
C VAL A 16 7.98 -5.12 -3.06
N ASP A 17 8.84 -5.76 -2.26
CA ASP A 17 9.83 -6.70 -2.80
C ASP A 17 9.25 -8.11 -2.90
N LYS A 18 8.86 -8.50 -4.12
CA LYS A 18 8.18 -9.77 -4.45
C LYS A 18 7.04 -10.07 -3.47
N PRO A 19 6.03 -9.19 -3.41
CA PRO A 19 4.99 -9.31 -2.40
C PRO A 19 4.17 -10.58 -2.60
N THR A 20 3.63 -11.10 -1.50
CA THR A 20 2.48 -12.01 -1.53
C THR A 20 1.30 -11.31 -0.89
N LEU A 21 0.08 -11.67 -1.29
CA LEU A 21 -1.14 -11.05 -0.76
C LEU A 21 -1.22 -11.17 0.78
N LEU A 22 -0.82 -12.33 1.33
CA LEU A 22 -0.72 -12.56 2.77
C LEU A 22 0.31 -11.64 3.41
N ARG A 23 1.55 -11.62 2.89
CA ARG A 23 2.65 -10.82 3.46
C ARG A 23 2.28 -9.34 3.48
N GLN A 24 1.65 -8.83 2.42
CA GLN A 24 1.15 -7.46 2.40
C GLN A 24 0.09 -7.22 3.50
N ALA A 25 -0.89 -8.11 3.62
CA ALA A 25 -1.94 -7.96 4.63
C ALA A 25 -1.38 -8.00 6.07
N GLU A 26 -0.48 -8.93 6.38
CA GLU A 26 0.16 -9.04 7.69
C GLU A 26 1.04 -7.84 8.00
N THR A 27 1.83 -7.38 7.01
CA THR A 27 2.69 -6.21 7.15
C THR A 27 1.85 -4.96 7.41
N LEU A 28 0.79 -4.74 6.62
CA LEU A 28 -0.11 -3.60 6.81
C LEU A 28 -0.78 -3.66 8.20
N LYS A 29 -1.32 -4.82 8.62
CA LYS A 29 -1.91 -4.99 9.97
C LYS A 29 -0.92 -4.69 11.10
N LYS A 30 0.34 -5.09 10.93
CA LYS A 30 1.39 -4.89 11.92
C LYS A 30 1.79 -3.41 12.02
N TYR A 31 1.99 -2.75 10.89
CA TYR A 31 2.67 -1.47 10.83
C TYR A 31 1.75 -0.26 10.61
N PHE A 32 0.48 -0.44 10.25
CA PHE A 32 -0.48 0.65 9.96
C PHE A 32 -1.63 0.67 10.98
N THR A 33 -2.21 1.85 11.20
CA THR A 33 -3.40 2.01 12.05
C THR A 33 -4.65 1.50 11.32
N ASN A 34 -5.71 1.17 12.07
CA ASN A 34 -6.95 0.66 11.49
C ASN A 34 -7.68 1.71 10.61
N ASP A 35 -7.44 2.97 10.89
CA ASP A 35 -8.04 4.15 10.28
C ASP A 35 -7.00 4.95 9.46
N VAL A 36 -6.04 4.23 8.87
CA VAL A 36 -4.99 4.81 8.04
C VAL A 36 -5.55 5.49 6.79
N GLU A 37 -4.94 6.62 6.44
CA GLU A 37 -5.17 7.33 5.19
C GLU A 37 -4.00 7.11 4.22
N PHE A 38 -4.32 6.98 2.94
CA PHE A 38 -3.35 6.74 1.89
C PHE A 38 -3.60 7.71 0.73
N TYR A 39 -2.57 8.48 0.39
CA TYR A 39 -2.59 9.45 -0.69
C TYR A 39 -1.55 9.08 -1.72
N HIS A 40 -1.99 8.81 -2.94
CA HIS A 40 -1.15 8.33 -4.00
C HIS A 40 -1.46 9.05 -5.32
N LEU A 41 -0.57 8.87 -6.30
CA LEU A 41 -0.62 9.61 -7.56
C LEU A 41 -1.95 9.45 -8.30
N TYR A 42 -2.45 8.22 -8.33
CA TYR A 42 -3.62 7.84 -9.11
C TYR A 42 -4.88 7.67 -8.29
N LEU A 43 -4.74 7.52 -6.98
CA LEU A 43 -5.84 7.23 -6.09
C LEU A 43 -5.52 7.68 -4.68
N ASN A 44 -6.55 7.98 -3.91
CA ASN A 44 -6.47 8.20 -2.48
C ASN A 44 -7.50 7.30 -1.81
N THR A 45 -7.25 6.89 -0.58
CA THR A 45 -8.27 6.29 0.26
C THR A 45 -8.16 6.80 1.69
N ASN A 46 -9.32 7.00 2.31
CA ASN A 46 -9.49 7.28 3.73
C ASN A 46 -10.44 6.26 4.38
N CYS A 47 -10.63 5.10 3.75
CA CYS A 47 -11.49 4.03 4.24
C CYS A 47 -10.77 3.04 5.16
N GLY A 48 -9.61 3.43 5.69
CA GLY A 48 -8.86 2.66 6.67
C GLY A 48 -8.10 1.46 6.11
N LEU A 49 -7.62 0.62 7.02
CA LEU A 49 -6.66 -0.45 6.76
C LEU A 49 -7.17 -1.48 5.75
N ARG A 50 -8.46 -1.83 5.81
CA ARG A 50 -9.05 -2.82 4.90
C ARG A 50 -9.00 -2.35 3.44
N ALA A 51 -9.29 -1.07 3.20
CA ALA A 51 -9.20 -0.49 1.87
C ALA A 51 -7.75 -0.40 1.40
N LEU A 52 -6.83 -0.05 2.31
CA LEU A 52 -5.40 -0.01 2.00
C LEU A 52 -4.85 -1.39 1.57
N ILE A 53 -5.20 -2.44 2.30
CA ILE A 53 -4.83 -3.82 1.94
C ILE A 53 -5.33 -4.15 0.52
N ALA A 54 -6.59 -3.84 0.22
CA ALA A 54 -7.16 -4.07 -1.09
C ALA A 54 -6.42 -3.31 -2.20
N ILE A 55 -6.01 -2.07 -1.95
CA ILE A 55 -5.25 -1.24 -2.90
C ILE A 55 -3.86 -1.81 -3.16
N TYR A 56 -3.10 -2.18 -2.14
CA TYR A 56 -1.76 -2.77 -2.31
C TYR A 56 -1.82 -4.07 -3.11
N GLN A 57 -2.81 -4.92 -2.80
CA GLN A 57 -3.02 -6.21 -3.46
C GLN A 57 -3.52 -6.03 -4.90
N LEU A 58 -4.39 -5.05 -5.15
CA LEU A 58 -4.79 -4.67 -6.50
C LEU A 58 -3.58 -4.18 -7.31
N GLY A 59 -2.75 -3.33 -6.73
CA GLY A 59 -1.52 -2.84 -7.35
C GLY A 59 -0.56 -3.97 -7.73
N GLN A 60 -0.43 -5.00 -6.89
CA GLN A 60 0.38 -6.18 -7.19
C GLN A 60 -0.07 -6.90 -8.48
N LEU A 61 -1.39 -6.98 -8.75
CA LEU A 61 -1.91 -7.63 -9.95
C LEU A 61 -1.53 -6.88 -11.23
N PHE A 62 -1.33 -5.57 -11.16
CA PHE A 62 -1.04 -4.75 -12.34
C PHE A 62 0.43 -4.43 -12.52
N LEU A 63 1.18 -4.24 -11.44
CA LEU A 63 2.49 -3.58 -11.49
C LEU A 63 3.68 -4.52 -11.36
N ASN A 64 3.48 -5.79 -10.95
CA ASN A 64 4.54 -6.78 -10.73
C ASN A 64 5.84 -6.16 -10.17
N TYR A 65 5.81 -5.82 -8.89
CA TYR A 65 6.93 -5.20 -8.21
C TYR A 65 8.15 -6.13 -8.22
N SER A 66 9.28 -5.60 -8.70
CA SER A 66 10.51 -6.36 -8.94
C SER A 66 11.64 -5.98 -7.98
N GLY A 67 11.50 -4.88 -7.23
CA GLY A 67 12.44 -4.46 -6.20
C GLY A 67 12.24 -3.02 -5.76
N VAL A 68 13.05 -2.60 -4.80
CA VAL A 68 13.13 -1.23 -4.29
C VAL A 68 14.55 -0.92 -3.83
N ASP A 69 15.03 0.27 -4.19
CA ASP A 69 16.30 0.84 -3.74
C ASP A 69 16.06 2.11 -2.92
N PHE A 70 16.67 2.19 -1.74
CA PHE A 70 16.49 3.31 -0.81
C PHE A 70 17.63 4.30 -0.99
N HIS A 71 17.28 5.59 -1.07
CA HIS A 71 18.23 6.69 -1.25
C HIS A 71 18.43 7.48 0.03
N ASN A 72 17.33 7.77 0.73
CA ASN A 72 17.38 8.51 1.98
C ASN A 72 16.18 8.18 2.86
N ILE A 73 16.42 8.11 4.17
CA ILE A 73 15.40 7.93 5.20
C ILE A 73 15.66 8.98 6.26
N VAL A 74 14.67 9.82 6.53
CA VAL A 74 14.74 10.87 7.55
C VAL A 74 13.57 10.70 8.50
N TYR A 75 13.87 10.61 9.80
CA TYR A 75 12.88 10.58 10.85
C TYR A 75 12.89 11.91 11.62
N ASP A 76 11.72 12.54 11.73
CA ASP A 76 11.47 13.70 12.57
C ASP A 76 10.69 13.24 13.80
N GLU A 77 11.40 13.10 14.93
CA GLU A 77 10.82 12.70 16.22
C GLU A 77 9.78 13.68 16.73
N VAL A 78 9.99 15.00 16.52
CA VAL A 78 9.10 16.05 17.05
C VAL A 78 7.74 16.00 16.36
N ARG A 79 7.74 15.76 15.05
CA ARG A 79 6.51 15.63 14.24
C ARG A 79 6.02 14.19 14.13
N ASN A 80 6.74 13.23 14.71
CA ASN A 80 6.53 11.80 14.56
C ASN A 80 6.32 11.38 13.09
N SER A 81 7.15 11.90 12.19
CA SER A 81 6.98 11.69 10.75
C SER A 81 8.27 11.21 10.10
N LEU A 82 8.13 10.42 9.05
CA LEU A 82 9.22 9.77 8.37
C LEU A 82 9.14 10.04 6.88
N ALA A 83 10.22 10.55 6.30
CA ALA A 83 10.37 10.77 4.87
C ALA A 83 11.30 9.71 4.28
N VAL A 84 10.83 9.02 3.24
CA VAL A 84 11.59 7.99 2.53
C VAL A 84 11.70 8.37 1.07
N ARG A 85 12.92 8.56 0.58
CA ARG A 85 13.21 8.66 -0.85
C ARG A 85 13.71 7.32 -1.35
N MET A 86 13.05 6.78 -2.38
CA MET A 86 13.36 5.46 -2.93
C MET A 86 13.09 5.40 -4.44
N THR A 87 13.65 4.40 -5.11
CA THR A 87 13.26 3.99 -6.45
C THR A 87 12.55 2.66 -6.38
N VAL A 88 11.32 2.60 -6.89
CA VAL A 88 10.52 1.37 -6.97
C VAL A 88 10.61 0.83 -8.40
N TYR A 89 10.99 -0.43 -8.54
CA TYR A 89 11.11 -1.10 -9.83
C TYR A 89 9.85 -1.91 -10.10
N ILE A 90 9.07 -1.50 -11.12
CA ILE A 90 7.82 -2.18 -11.49
C ILE A 90 7.91 -2.73 -12.91
N ARG A 91 7.15 -3.79 -13.18
CA ARG A 91 6.97 -4.37 -14.53
C ARG A 91 5.48 -4.47 -14.82
N PRO A 92 4.85 -3.42 -15.36
CA PRO A 92 3.42 -3.45 -15.62
C PRO A 92 3.04 -4.65 -16.48
N TRP A 93 1.95 -5.33 -16.12
CA TRP A 93 1.48 -6.53 -16.83
C TRP A 93 1.18 -6.29 -18.31
N LEU A 94 0.82 -5.07 -18.70
CA LEU A 94 0.61 -4.70 -20.11
C LEU A 94 1.92 -4.45 -20.87
N LEU A 95 3.03 -4.24 -20.16
CA LEU A 95 4.34 -3.88 -20.69
C LEU A 95 5.41 -4.88 -20.21
N LEU A 96 5.12 -6.19 -20.31
CA LEU A 96 5.92 -7.29 -19.74
C LEU A 96 7.42 -7.26 -20.09
N TRP A 97 7.81 -6.59 -21.18
CA TRP A 97 9.21 -6.46 -21.61
C TRP A 97 9.97 -5.28 -21.00
N ARG A 98 9.30 -4.36 -20.29
CA ARG A 98 9.93 -3.12 -19.78
C ARG A 98 9.81 -3.03 -18.27
N THR A 99 10.96 -2.86 -17.60
CA THR A 99 10.99 -2.40 -16.21
C THR A 99 10.89 -0.87 -16.21
N ILE A 100 10.00 -0.34 -15.38
CA ILE A 100 9.84 1.10 -15.15
C ILE A 100 10.39 1.39 -13.76
N ASN A 101 11.24 2.41 -13.68
CA ASN A 101 11.84 2.88 -12.43
C ASN A 101 11.05 4.11 -11.99
N LEU A 102 10.39 4.01 -10.85
CA LEU A 102 9.62 5.12 -10.29
C LEU A 102 10.40 5.74 -9.14
N GLU A 103 10.85 6.98 -9.32
CA GLU A 103 11.34 7.78 -8.19
C GLU A 103 10.15 8.20 -7.31
N LEU A 104 10.14 7.66 -6.10
CA LEU A 104 9.11 7.84 -5.10
C LEU A 104 9.69 8.54 -3.86
N PHE A 105 8.96 9.54 -3.40
CA PHE A 105 9.13 10.13 -2.08
C PHE A 105 7.88 9.86 -1.25
N ALA A 106 8.01 9.06 -0.20
CA ALA A 106 6.91 8.74 0.70
C ALA A 106 7.07 9.52 2.02
N LEU A 107 6.03 10.24 2.41
CA LEU A 107 5.91 10.85 3.73
C LEU A 107 4.93 10.02 4.57
N LEU A 108 5.42 9.46 5.67
CA LEU A 108 4.65 8.66 6.61
C LEU A 108 4.47 9.46 7.91
N GLU A 109 3.23 9.78 8.26
CA GLU A 109 2.89 10.30 9.59
C GLU A 109 2.58 9.12 10.51
N LEU A 110 3.22 9.10 11.67
CA LEU A 110 3.13 8.00 12.62
C LEU A 110 2.28 8.38 13.82
N GLU A 111 1.63 7.38 14.40
CA GLU A 111 0.87 7.46 15.64
C GLU A 111 1.45 6.47 16.66
N ASP A 112 1.54 6.91 17.92
CA ASP A 112 1.98 6.08 19.02
C ASP A 112 0.81 5.19 19.50
N VAL A 113 1.02 3.88 19.47
CA VAL A 113 0.01 2.87 19.85
C VAL A 113 0.59 1.94 20.91
N ILE A 114 -0.19 1.64 21.95
CA ILE A 114 0.24 0.71 23.00
C ILE A 114 -0.09 -0.72 22.57
N VAL A 115 0.94 -1.56 22.41
CA VAL A 115 0.80 -2.99 22.08
C VAL A 115 1.52 -3.79 23.17
N LYS A 116 0.78 -4.62 23.90
CA LYS A 116 1.32 -5.46 24.99
C LYS A 116 2.13 -4.67 26.04
N GLY A 117 1.70 -3.43 26.33
CA GLY A 117 2.36 -2.56 27.32
C GLY A 117 3.59 -1.80 26.79
N GLN A 118 3.92 -1.93 25.51
CA GLN A 118 4.99 -1.17 24.87
C GLN A 118 4.41 -0.16 23.86
N THR A 119 4.95 1.05 23.84
CA THR A 119 4.58 2.06 22.84
C THR A 119 5.29 1.73 21.53
N VAL A 120 4.52 1.50 20.48
CA VAL A 120 5.02 1.26 19.12
C VAL A 120 4.43 2.29 18.16
N LYS A 121 5.21 2.70 17.18
CA LYS A 121 4.78 3.65 16.15
C LYS A 121 4.14 2.91 14.98
N LYS A 122 2.93 3.32 14.59
CA LYS A 122 2.20 2.82 13.43
C LYS A 122 1.96 3.93 12.42
N VAL A 123 1.94 3.60 11.14
CA VAL A 123 1.63 4.55 10.07
C VAL A 123 0.15 4.89 10.09
N LYS A 124 -0.15 6.17 10.28
CA LYS A 124 -1.49 6.75 10.30
C LYS A 124 -1.83 7.45 9.00
N VAL A 125 -0.86 8.10 8.37
CA VAL A 125 -1.03 8.67 7.03
C VAL A 125 0.19 8.34 6.17
N GLN A 126 -0.04 7.85 4.96
CA GLN A 126 0.99 7.69 3.94
C GLN A 126 0.68 8.62 2.76
N ARG A 127 1.66 9.44 2.37
CA ARG A 127 1.59 10.31 1.18
C ARG A 127 2.73 10.00 0.24
N ASP A 128 2.39 9.53 -0.94
CA ASP A 128 3.33 9.19 -1.99
C ASP A 128 3.42 10.32 -3.02
N TYR A 129 4.63 10.80 -3.24
CA TYR A 129 4.97 11.81 -4.22
C TYR A 129 5.88 11.19 -5.27
N PHE A 130 5.53 11.35 -6.54
CA PHE A 130 6.34 10.89 -7.66
C PHE A 130 6.92 12.07 -8.40
N GLN A 131 8.12 11.87 -8.95
CA GLN A 131 8.57 12.77 -10.01
C GLN A 131 7.62 12.62 -11.19
N ARG A 132 6.91 13.71 -11.52
CA ARG A 132 5.90 13.68 -12.57
C ARG A 132 6.58 13.63 -13.93
N ASP A 133 6.24 12.65 -14.74
CA ASP A 133 6.58 12.67 -16.16
C ASP A 133 5.68 13.70 -16.87
N PRO A 134 6.23 14.74 -17.51
CA PRO A 134 5.46 15.73 -18.26
C PRO A 134 4.55 15.09 -19.31
N LEU A 135 4.97 14.00 -19.97
CA LEU A 135 4.20 13.32 -21.01
C LEU A 135 2.91 12.70 -20.46
N VAL A 136 2.95 12.16 -19.23
CA VAL A 136 1.77 11.58 -18.58
C VAL A 136 0.75 12.66 -18.22
N GLN A 137 1.19 13.88 -17.92
CA GLN A 137 0.29 15.01 -17.62
C GLN A 137 -0.49 15.50 -18.85
N PHE A 138 0.06 15.33 -20.06
CA PHE A 138 -0.61 15.73 -21.30
C PHE A 138 -1.74 14.79 -21.74
N ILE A 139 -1.87 13.61 -21.12
CA ILE A 139 -2.98 12.68 -21.40
C ILE A 139 -4.25 13.25 -20.74
N PRO A 140 -5.30 13.65 -21.50
CA PRO A 140 -6.40 14.45 -20.96
C PRO A 140 -7.13 13.83 -19.76
N VAL A 141 -7.33 12.51 -19.77
CA VAL A 141 -8.01 11.79 -18.67
C VAL A 141 -7.09 11.62 -17.46
N ILE A 142 -5.83 11.27 -17.70
CA ILE A 142 -4.85 11.02 -16.62
C ILE A 142 -4.47 12.32 -15.91
N GLY A 143 -4.30 13.41 -16.66
CA GLY A 143 -4.00 14.73 -16.09
C GLY A 143 -5.13 15.26 -15.18
N GLN A 144 -6.39 15.00 -15.50
CA GLN A 144 -7.54 15.38 -14.66
C GLN A 144 -7.57 14.60 -13.34
N ILE A 145 -7.36 13.28 -13.40
CA ILE A 145 -7.23 12.44 -12.20
C ILE A 145 -6.09 12.95 -11.33
N TYR A 146 -4.95 13.22 -11.96
CA TYR A 146 -3.75 13.72 -11.30
C TYR A 146 -4.01 15.00 -10.48
N ASN A 147 -4.75 15.95 -11.05
CA ASN A 147 -4.95 17.28 -10.46
C ASN A 147 -6.11 17.37 -9.46
N SER A 148 -6.93 16.31 -9.30
CA SER A 148 -8.13 16.36 -8.46
C SER A 148 -8.05 15.36 -7.30
N ASN A 149 -7.92 15.88 -6.07
CA ASN A 149 -8.00 15.07 -4.86
C ASN A 149 -9.33 14.32 -4.75
N THR A 150 -10.43 14.98 -5.12
CA THR A 150 -11.78 14.38 -5.07
C THR A 150 -11.89 13.21 -6.04
N LEU A 151 -11.41 13.35 -7.28
CA LEU A 151 -11.44 12.25 -8.24
C LEU A 151 -10.57 11.08 -7.76
N ARG A 152 -9.37 11.35 -7.24
CA ARG A 152 -8.50 10.30 -6.68
C ARG A 152 -9.13 9.57 -5.52
N LEU A 153 -9.87 10.28 -4.65
CA LEU A 153 -10.59 9.69 -3.52
C LEU A 153 -11.74 8.78 -3.98
N ILE A 154 -12.53 9.24 -4.95
CA ILE A 154 -13.60 8.45 -5.57
C ILE A 154 -13.00 7.18 -6.19
N ILE A 155 -11.96 7.33 -7.02
CA ILE A 155 -11.29 6.20 -7.69
C ILE A 155 -10.75 5.20 -6.67
N GLY A 156 -10.01 5.66 -5.66
CA GLY A 156 -9.39 4.77 -4.69
C GLY A 156 -10.41 4.01 -3.85
N ASN A 157 -11.45 4.69 -3.36
CA ASN A 157 -12.49 4.04 -2.57
C ASN A 157 -13.32 3.07 -3.42
N THR A 158 -13.65 3.41 -4.67
CA THR A 158 -14.36 2.52 -5.59
C THR A 158 -13.50 1.29 -5.93
N GLN A 159 -12.22 1.47 -6.27
CA GLN A 159 -11.31 0.36 -6.58
C GLN A 159 -11.11 -0.57 -5.36
N ALA A 160 -10.92 0.00 -4.17
CA ALA A 160 -10.80 -0.77 -2.95
C ALA A 160 -12.05 -1.61 -2.68
N LEU A 161 -13.26 -1.04 -2.85
CA LEU A 161 -14.52 -1.76 -2.66
C LEU A 161 -14.69 -2.89 -3.69
N LEU A 162 -14.49 -2.59 -4.98
CA LEU A 162 -14.61 -3.57 -6.06
C LEU A 162 -13.64 -4.75 -5.85
N PHE A 163 -12.41 -4.46 -5.44
CA PHE A 163 -11.43 -5.51 -5.19
C PHE A 163 -11.79 -6.36 -3.97
N GLN A 164 -12.33 -5.77 -2.90
CA GLN A 164 -12.83 -6.53 -1.76
C GLN A 164 -14.00 -7.46 -2.14
N ILE A 165 -14.92 -6.99 -2.99
CA ILE A 165 -16.01 -7.82 -3.52
C ILE A 165 -15.44 -8.97 -4.34
N PHE A 166 -14.48 -8.69 -5.22
CA PHE A 166 -13.79 -9.70 -6.02
C PHE A 166 -13.11 -10.78 -5.14
N GLN A 167 -12.40 -10.36 -4.09
CA GLN A 167 -11.80 -11.28 -3.13
C GLN A 167 -12.83 -12.16 -2.45
N TRP A 168 -13.94 -11.56 -1.99
CA TRP A 168 -15.04 -12.30 -1.37
C TRP A 168 -15.67 -13.32 -2.32
N VAL A 169 -15.95 -12.93 -3.58
CA VAL A 169 -16.46 -13.86 -4.60
C VAL A 169 -15.49 -15.02 -4.82
N ILE A 170 -14.19 -14.75 -4.92
CA ILE A 170 -13.20 -15.82 -5.09
C ILE A 170 -13.18 -16.76 -3.89
N THR A 171 -13.28 -16.23 -2.66
CA THR A 171 -13.35 -17.09 -1.47
C THR A 171 -14.58 -17.97 -1.47
N LEU A 172 -15.73 -17.50 -1.98
CA LEU A 172 -16.93 -18.33 -2.10
C LEU A 172 -16.80 -19.42 -3.18
N LEU A 173 -16.13 -19.12 -4.29
CA LEU A 173 -16.05 -20.03 -5.44
C LEU A 173 -14.94 -21.07 -5.32
N LEU A 174 -13.85 -20.77 -4.62
CA LEU A 174 -12.72 -21.70 -4.50
C LEU A 174 -12.83 -22.57 -3.23
N PRO A 175 -12.52 -23.87 -3.29
CA PRO A 175 -12.42 -24.70 -2.10
C PRO A 175 -11.25 -24.23 -1.19
N PRO A 176 -11.37 -24.36 0.15
CA PRO A 176 -10.38 -23.86 1.11
C PRO A 176 -8.94 -24.33 0.86
N LYS A 177 -8.77 -25.56 0.37
CA LYS A 177 -7.45 -26.13 0.03
C LYS A 177 -6.71 -25.35 -1.06
N LEU A 178 -7.43 -24.64 -1.94
CA LEU A 178 -6.84 -23.80 -2.99
C LEU A 178 -6.55 -22.38 -2.51
N TRP A 179 -7.12 -21.94 -1.38
CA TRP A 179 -6.90 -20.60 -0.84
C TRP A 179 -5.44 -20.39 -0.42
N HIS A 180 -4.83 -21.40 0.21
CA HIS A 180 -3.42 -21.33 0.62
C HIS A 180 -2.46 -21.14 -0.56
N ARG A 181 -2.79 -21.72 -1.71
CA ARG A 181 -1.94 -21.66 -2.92
C ARG A 181 -2.02 -20.32 -3.64
N TRP A 182 -3.18 -19.67 -3.63
CA TRP A 182 -3.41 -18.42 -4.38
C TRP A 182 -3.31 -17.16 -3.51
N PHE A 183 -3.64 -17.27 -2.23
CA PHE A 183 -3.76 -16.12 -1.35
C PHE A 183 -2.92 -16.23 -0.07
N GLY A 184 -2.32 -17.40 0.23
CA GLY A 184 -1.58 -17.62 1.47
C GLY A 184 -2.41 -17.47 2.74
N LEU A 185 -3.75 -17.54 2.67
CA LEU A 185 -4.63 -17.20 3.79
C LEU A 185 -4.59 -18.28 4.87
N TYR A 186 -4.02 -17.98 6.03
CA TYR A 186 -4.53 -18.52 7.30
C TYR A 186 -5.57 -17.51 7.83
N SER A 187 -6.75 -18.02 8.13
CA SER A 187 -7.90 -17.37 8.80
C SER A 187 -8.45 -16.06 8.18
N PHE A 188 -9.39 -16.22 7.24
CA PHE A 188 -10.45 -15.23 7.00
C PHE A 188 -11.47 -15.16 8.15
N ASP A 189 -11.38 -16.05 9.14
CA ASP A 189 -12.31 -16.10 10.29
C ASP A 189 -12.31 -14.82 11.14
N VAL A 190 -11.23 -14.02 11.11
CA VAL A 190 -11.14 -12.79 11.91
C VAL A 190 -11.67 -11.54 11.18
N ALA A 191 -11.97 -11.64 9.87
CA ALA A 191 -12.40 -10.48 9.08
C ALA A 191 -13.93 -10.39 8.86
N PHE A 192 -14.67 -11.47 9.11
CA PHE A 192 -16.13 -11.51 8.95
C PHE A 192 -16.90 -11.75 10.25
N HIS A 193 -16.23 -12.24 11.30
CA HIS A 193 -16.74 -12.22 12.67
C HIS A 193 -15.94 -11.21 13.47
N GLY A 194 -16.42 -9.98 13.45
CA GLY A 194 -15.96 -8.96 14.39
C GLY A 194 -16.35 -9.37 15.80
N GLU A 195 -15.34 -9.58 16.64
CA GLU A 195 -15.33 -9.09 18.02
C GLU A 195 -14.43 -7.85 18.06
#